data_AF-A0AAW0GAP9-F1
#
_entry.id   AF-A0AAW0GAP9-F1
#
_cell.length_a   1.000
_cell.length_b   1.000
_cell.length_c   1.000
_cell.angle_alpha   90.00
_cell.angle_beta   90.00
_cell.angle_gamma   90.00
#
_symmetry.space_group_name_H-M   'P 1'
#
loop_
_entity.id
_entity.type
_entity.pdbx_description
1 polymer ?
#
loop_
_entity_poly.entity_id
_entity_poly.type
_entity_poly.pdbx_seq_one_letter_code
_entity_poly.pdbx_strand_id
1 'polypeptide(L)'
;MIDSATSSSWEPCEYSIQANPLSENIDIPQFKNDFIRLAKWCPDGTASLAQCESSRLHMSNFSTRFMSKDDIRSGKAWFPQAAPILDFAWYPAATSNDPASYCFVTSVRECPVKLLDASDGRLRASYKIVDHRERQIAPHALSFNPLANKLYCGFEDAIEVFDLHAPGEGTRLHTTPTKKSKDGLKGIISTLAFSSDVSSGLFAAGSLNPSPPTSSNIALFTESAGETPIMFVGDQQEDRFGIRSSCTQVMFNPSRPYLLYASFRRHDIIYCWDLRGDVSTAVQTFDRNTRACRPDLTETNQKIRFDIDLGGRYLAVGDQCGNVSMFDLTSTGDNTVLSYRPEGTKPMLQYHAHDDTVGSVAFHPSRALLLSVSGSRHFDTLRMSDSDSDDYDTEDEAHTGVKRWASEAKPCARDNSLKLWDFERKG
;
A
#
# COMPACT_ATOMS: atom_id res chain seq x y z
N MET A 1 -26.93 -36.88 27.76
CA MET A 1 -26.50 -35.47 27.89
C MET A 1 -25.83 -35.13 26.58
N ILE A 2 -26.44 -34.28 25.78
CA ILE A 2 -25.95 -33.88 24.46
C ILE A 2 -24.98 -32.73 24.72
N ASP A 3 -23.70 -32.94 24.42
CA ASP A 3 -22.68 -31.90 24.49
C ASP A 3 -23.06 -30.76 23.55
N SER A 4 -23.33 -29.58 24.13
CA SER A 4 -23.50 -28.35 23.40
C SER A 4 -22.15 -27.95 22.81
N ALA A 5 -21.92 -28.28 21.55
CA ALA A 5 -20.85 -27.70 20.76
C ALA A 5 -21.05 -26.17 20.77
N THR A 6 -20.22 -25.46 21.53
CA THR A 6 -20.12 -24.00 21.45
C THR A 6 -19.62 -23.67 20.06
N SER A 7 -20.54 -23.30 19.18
CA SER A 7 -20.25 -22.59 17.94
C SER A 7 -19.47 -21.33 18.32
N SER A 8 -18.13 -21.36 18.23
CA SER A 8 -17.34 -20.14 18.33
C SER A 8 -17.57 -19.35 17.06
N SER A 9 -18.57 -18.46 17.08
CA SER A 9 -18.67 -17.42 16.07
C SER A 9 -17.39 -16.60 16.12
N TRP A 10 -16.78 -16.35 14.96
CA TRP A 10 -15.66 -15.43 14.89
C TRP A 10 -16.12 -14.04 15.37
N GLU A 11 -15.36 -13.44 16.28
CA GLU A 11 -15.59 -12.09 16.77
C GLU A 11 -14.48 -11.15 16.26
N PRO A 12 -14.82 -9.93 15.81
CA PRO A 12 -13.82 -8.94 15.43
C PRO A 12 -12.88 -8.60 16.59
N CYS A 13 -11.62 -8.31 16.26
CA CYS A 13 -10.63 -7.91 17.27
C CYS A 13 -11.01 -6.57 17.90
N GLU A 14 -10.90 -6.47 19.22
CA GLU A 14 -11.05 -5.20 19.93
C GLU A 14 -9.68 -4.54 20.16
N TYR A 15 -9.58 -3.26 19.79
CA TYR A 15 -8.36 -2.47 19.96
C TYR A 15 -8.49 -1.59 21.20
N SER A 16 -7.52 -1.68 22.13
CA SER A 16 -7.42 -0.80 23.28
C SER A 16 -6.85 0.57 22.87
N ILE A 17 -7.74 1.54 22.65
CA ILE A 17 -7.41 2.85 22.06
C ILE A 17 -7.24 3.95 23.13
N GLN A 18 -7.45 3.63 24.41
CA GLN A 18 -7.40 4.60 25.52
C GLN A 18 -5.98 5.03 25.92
N ALA A 19 -4.96 4.26 25.51
CA ALA A 19 -3.56 4.53 25.79
C ALA A 19 -2.71 4.29 24.53
N ASN A 20 -1.49 4.81 24.53
CA ASN A 20 -0.55 4.52 23.45
C ASN A 20 -0.23 3.02 23.43
N PRO A 21 -0.26 2.39 22.25
CA PRO A 21 0.07 0.97 22.11
C PRO A 21 1.54 0.72 22.45
N LEU A 22 1.83 -0.50 22.90
CA LEU A 22 3.21 -0.94 23.06
C LEU A 22 3.77 -1.30 21.70
N SER A 23 5.02 -0.92 21.43
CA SER A 23 5.73 -1.33 20.22
C SER A 23 6.87 -2.30 20.51
N GLU A 24 7.11 -3.15 19.52
CA GLU A 24 8.31 -3.95 19.39
C GLU A 24 8.94 -3.70 18.02
N ASN A 25 10.26 -3.49 17.98
CA ASN A 25 11.00 -3.42 16.72
C ASN A 25 11.18 -4.84 16.19
N ILE A 26 10.83 -5.06 14.93
CA ILE A 26 11.16 -6.29 14.22
C ILE A 26 12.56 -6.11 13.65
N ASP A 27 13.48 -6.96 14.10
CA ASP A 27 14.89 -6.92 13.69
C ASP A 27 15.03 -7.22 12.19
N ILE A 28 15.29 -6.17 11.42
CA ILE A 28 15.63 -6.25 10.01
C ILE A 28 17.10 -5.88 9.87
N PRO A 29 17.94 -6.76 9.28
CA PRO A 29 19.32 -6.42 8.94
C PRO A 29 19.37 -5.09 8.16
N GLN A 30 19.92 -4.06 8.78
CA GLN A 30 20.00 -2.74 8.19
C GLN A 30 21.06 -2.74 7.10
N PHE A 31 20.64 -2.59 5.84
CA PHE A 31 21.54 -2.29 4.75
C PHE A 31 21.78 -0.78 4.68
N LYS A 32 23.03 -0.38 4.47
CA LYS A 32 23.40 1.03 4.35
C LYS A 32 22.60 1.69 3.24
N ASN A 33 21.92 2.79 3.55
CA ASN A 33 21.07 3.58 2.64
C ASN A 33 19.87 2.83 2.06
N ASP A 34 19.42 1.76 2.71
CA ASP A 34 18.17 1.08 2.39
C ASP A 34 17.10 1.45 3.41
N PHE A 35 15.84 1.37 2.99
CA PHE A 35 14.71 1.53 3.90
C PHE A 35 13.43 0.93 3.36
N ILE A 36 12.47 0.72 4.26
CA ILE A 36 11.26 -0.02 3.96
C ILE A 36 10.16 0.93 3.50
N ARG A 37 9.47 0.56 2.42
CA ARG A 37 8.39 1.35 1.82
C ARG A 37 7.00 0.86 2.19
N LEU A 38 6.85 -0.46 2.30
CA LEU A 38 5.57 -1.14 2.42
C LEU A 38 5.79 -2.48 3.13
N ALA A 39 4.89 -2.85 4.04
CA ALA A 39 4.82 -4.22 4.55
C ALA A 39 3.37 -4.70 4.52
N LYS A 40 3.18 -6.00 4.25
CA LYS A 40 1.87 -6.66 4.24
C LYS A 40 1.95 -7.97 5.01
N TRP A 41 0.93 -8.26 5.80
CA TRP A 41 0.75 -9.57 6.42
C TRP A 41 0.46 -10.64 5.39
N CYS A 42 0.97 -11.84 5.63
CA CYS A 42 0.43 -13.06 5.06
C CYS A 42 -1.04 -13.19 5.51
N PRO A 43 -1.96 -13.68 4.67
CA PRO A 43 -3.38 -13.78 5.01
C PRO A 43 -3.68 -14.56 6.28
N ASP A 44 -2.85 -15.56 6.62
CA ASP A 44 -2.98 -16.34 7.86
C ASP A 44 -2.37 -15.66 9.11
N GLY A 45 -1.73 -14.49 8.95
CA GLY A 45 -1.07 -13.73 10.02
C GLY A 45 0.28 -14.29 10.48
N THR A 46 0.73 -15.42 9.93
CA THR A 46 1.95 -16.11 10.44
C THR A 46 3.26 -15.49 9.94
N ALA A 47 3.19 -14.63 8.93
CA ALA A 47 4.35 -13.96 8.35
C ALA A 47 4.00 -12.55 7.89
N SER A 48 5.01 -11.71 7.70
CA SER A 48 4.89 -10.43 7.01
C SER A 48 5.99 -10.30 5.95
N LEU A 49 5.66 -9.59 4.87
CA LEU A 49 6.58 -9.33 3.77
C LEU A 49 6.77 -7.82 3.63
N ALA A 50 8.01 -7.38 3.76
CA ALA A 50 8.39 -5.97 3.69
C ALA A 50 9.17 -5.68 2.40
N GLN A 51 8.77 -4.66 1.67
CA GLN A 51 9.45 -4.16 0.47
C GLN A 51 10.45 -3.07 0.83
N CYS A 52 11.70 -3.32 0.49
CA CYS A 52 12.80 -2.39 0.66
C CYS A 52 13.09 -1.62 -0.64
N GLU A 53 13.65 -0.42 -0.49
CA GLU A 53 14.08 0.42 -1.61
C GLU A 53 15.18 -0.26 -2.45
N SER A 54 16.03 -1.08 -1.82
CA SER A 54 17.14 -1.82 -2.45
C SER A 54 16.72 -2.98 -3.37
N SER A 55 15.46 -3.02 -3.83
CA SER A 55 14.93 -4.09 -4.69
C SER A 55 14.90 -5.45 -4.00
N ARG A 56 14.57 -5.48 -2.70
CA ARG A 56 14.50 -6.69 -1.89
C ARG A 56 13.17 -6.79 -1.18
N LEU A 57 12.71 -8.02 -0.99
CA LEU A 57 11.63 -8.32 -0.06
C LEU A 57 12.21 -9.03 1.15
N HIS A 58 11.80 -8.63 2.35
CA HIS A 58 12.19 -9.24 3.61
C HIS A 58 10.98 -9.96 4.20
N MET A 59 11.12 -11.26 4.47
CA MET A 59 10.12 -12.01 5.24
C MET A 59 10.44 -11.93 6.73
N SER A 60 9.40 -11.73 7.54
CA SER A 60 9.46 -11.95 8.99
C SER A 60 8.41 -12.97 9.38
N ASN A 61 8.78 -14.01 10.11
CA ASN A 61 7.86 -15.05 10.57
C ASN A 61 7.53 -14.84 12.05
N PHE A 62 6.27 -15.08 12.40
CA PHE A 62 5.75 -14.89 13.75
C PHE A 62 5.24 -16.22 14.29
N SER A 63 5.62 -16.58 15.51
CA SER A 63 5.10 -17.77 16.19
C SER A 63 3.61 -17.61 16.48
N THR A 64 2.84 -18.66 16.19
CA THR A 64 1.37 -18.68 16.23
C THR A 64 0.78 -18.72 17.64
N ARG A 65 1.58 -18.93 18.70
CA ARG A 65 1.02 -19.19 20.04
C ARG A 65 1.07 -18.00 20.97
N PHE A 66 2.11 -17.19 20.94
CA PHE A 66 2.19 -15.96 21.73
C PHE A 66 3.11 -15.01 20.97
N MET A 67 2.59 -13.96 20.34
CA MET A 67 3.46 -12.93 19.76
C MET A 67 4.00 -12.06 20.90
N SER A 68 4.84 -12.65 21.75
CA SER A 68 5.65 -11.99 22.75
C SER A 68 7.08 -11.84 22.23
N LYS A 69 7.86 -10.96 22.85
CA LYS A 69 9.28 -10.64 22.54
C LYS A 69 10.16 -11.80 22.07
N ASP A 70 9.94 -13.01 22.56
CA ASP A 70 10.82 -14.17 22.33
C ASP A 70 10.40 -15.03 21.12
N ASP A 71 9.24 -14.74 20.52
CA ASP A 71 8.55 -15.62 19.56
C ASP A 71 8.69 -15.15 18.09
N ILE A 72 9.37 -14.02 17.86
CA ILE A 72 9.81 -13.61 16.51
C ILE A 72 10.95 -14.54 16.09
N ARG A 73 10.60 -15.61 15.36
CA ARG A 73 11.61 -16.38 14.63
C ARG A 73 12.09 -15.48 13.50
N SER A 74 13.28 -14.90 13.65
CA SER A 74 14.00 -14.18 12.60
C SER A 74 14.33 -15.14 11.44
N GLY A 75 13.30 -15.51 10.67
CA GLY A 75 13.41 -16.20 9.40
C GLY A 75 13.90 -15.16 8.40
N LYS A 76 15.22 -14.96 8.36
CA LYS A 76 15.90 -13.95 7.53
C LYS A 76 15.84 -14.31 6.03
N ALA A 77 14.66 -14.61 5.50
CA ALA A 77 14.48 -14.86 4.08
C ALA A 77 14.43 -13.53 3.35
N TRP A 78 15.51 -13.24 2.62
CA TRP A 78 15.60 -12.12 1.71
C TRP A 78 15.36 -12.62 0.30
N PHE A 79 14.45 -11.96 -0.42
CA PHE A 79 14.19 -12.25 -1.82
C PHE A 79 14.71 -11.09 -2.68
N PRO A 80 15.99 -11.13 -3.11
CA PRO A 80 16.54 -10.10 -3.98
C PRO A 80 15.90 -10.16 -5.36
N GLN A 81 15.60 -8.99 -5.92
CA GLN A 81 15.11 -8.82 -7.28
C GLN A 81 16.12 -8.07 -8.14
N ALA A 82 16.04 -8.28 -9.45
CA ALA A 82 16.99 -7.70 -10.41
C ALA A 82 16.83 -6.18 -10.60
N ALA A 83 15.69 -5.61 -10.21
CA ALA A 83 15.35 -4.21 -10.38
C ALA A 83 14.31 -3.78 -9.32
N PRO A 84 13.99 -2.47 -9.21
CA PRO A 84 13.03 -1.98 -8.24
C PRO A 84 11.67 -2.69 -8.34
N ILE A 85 11.19 -3.14 -7.19
CA ILE A 85 9.86 -3.73 -7.03
C ILE A 85 8.84 -2.59 -7.12
N LEU A 86 7.79 -2.75 -7.92
CA LEU A 86 6.73 -1.75 -8.08
C LEU A 86 5.53 -2.03 -7.19
N ASP A 87 5.17 -3.32 -7.06
CA ASP A 87 4.12 -3.81 -6.18
C ASP A 87 4.33 -5.31 -5.90
N PHE A 88 3.67 -5.82 -4.86
CA PHE A 88 3.60 -7.23 -4.54
C PHE A 88 2.28 -7.56 -3.85
N ALA A 89 1.81 -8.79 -3.99
CA ALA A 89 0.59 -9.26 -3.33
C ALA A 89 0.74 -10.71 -2.90
N TRP A 90 0.31 -11.02 -1.68
CA TRP A 90 0.18 -12.39 -1.21
C TRP A 90 -0.91 -13.11 -1.99
N TYR A 91 -0.73 -14.40 -2.26
CA TYR A 91 -1.84 -15.23 -2.72
C TYR A 91 -2.94 -15.24 -1.63
N PRO A 92 -4.22 -15.04 -1.95
CA PRO A 92 -5.26 -14.78 -0.95
C PRO A 92 -5.42 -15.87 0.12
N ALA A 93 -5.16 -17.13 -0.24
CA ALA A 93 -5.20 -18.27 0.67
C ALA A 93 -3.81 -18.70 1.16
N ALA A 94 -2.78 -17.85 1.02
CA ALA A 94 -1.43 -18.18 1.45
C ALA A 94 -1.40 -18.48 2.95
N THR A 95 -0.86 -19.67 3.27
CA THR A 95 -0.59 -20.06 4.64
C THR A 95 0.67 -20.90 4.73
N SER A 96 1.46 -20.70 5.79
CA SER A 96 2.67 -21.51 6.02
C SER A 96 2.38 -23.00 6.22
N ASN A 97 1.12 -23.36 6.51
CA ASN A 97 0.67 -24.74 6.68
C ASN A 97 0.39 -25.47 5.36
N ASP A 98 0.21 -24.75 4.26
CA ASP A 98 -0.01 -25.32 2.93
C ASP A 98 1.05 -24.79 1.95
N PRO A 99 2.09 -25.58 1.65
CA PRO A 99 3.12 -25.19 0.70
C PRO A 99 2.53 -24.80 -0.67
N ALA A 100 1.44 -25.41 -1.13
CA ALA A 100 0.90 -25.09 -2.45
C ALA A 100 0.36 -23.64 -2.50
N SER A 101 -0.25 -23.15 -1.43
CA SER A 101 -0.77 -21.79 -1.36
C SER A 101 0.26 -20.76 -0.86
N TYR A 102 1.31 -21.18 -0.15
CA TYR A 102 2.32 -20.30 0.46
C TYR A 102 3.23 -19.61 -0.57
N CYS A 103 2.68 -18.62 -1.26
CA CYS A 103 3.34 -17.89 -2.33
C CYS A 103 2.81 -16.47 -2.45
N PHE A 104 3.56 -15.62 -3.15
CA PHE A 104 3.20 -14.24 -3.44
C PHE A 104 3.64 -13.86 -4.85
N VAL A 105 2.97 -12.87 -5.44
CA VAL A 105 3.36 -12.29 -6.72
C VAL A 105 4.16 -11.00 -6.49
N THR A 106 5.15 -10.76 -7.35
CA THR A 106 5.94 -9.53 -7.34
C THR A 106 6.04 -8.96 -8.75
N SER A 107 5.84 -7.64 -8.84
CA SER A 107 6.07 -6.84 -10.03
C SER A 107 7.43 -6.15 -9.90
N VAL A 108 8.32 -6.43 -10.84
CA VAL A 108 9.69 -5.93 -10.85
C VAL A 108 9.93 -5.21 -12.17
N ARG A 109 10.52 -4.01 -12.12
CA ARG A 109 10.75 -3.18 -13.31
C ARG A 109 11.48 -3.96 -14.43
N GLU A 110 11.02 -3.81 -15.67
CA GLU A 110 11.54 -4.52 -16.86
C GLU A 110 11.57 -6.06 -16.74
N CYS A 111 10.75 -6.65 -15.87
CA CYS A 111 10.62 -8.10 -15.70
C CYS A 111 9.16 -8.54 -15.86
N PRO A 112 8.90 -9.81 -16.22
CA PRO A 112 7.56 -10.39 -16.07
C PRO A 112 7.17 -10.41 -14.59
N VAL A 113 5.87 -10.42 -14.32
CA VAL A 113 5.35 -10.63 -12.96
C VAL A 113 5.70 -12.05 -12.53
N LYS A 114 6.30 -12.20 -11.34
CA LYS A 114 6.79 -13.50 -10.85
C LYS A 114 5.91 -13.98 -9.71
N LEU A 115 5.47 -15.23 -9.77
CA LEU A 115 4.92 -15.94 -8.62
C LEU A 115 6.07 -16.65 -7.92
N LEU A 116 6.34 -16.26 -6.68
CA LEU A 116 7.44 -16.79 -5.87
C LEU A 116 6.90 -17.59 -4.70
N ASP A 117 7.55 -18.72 -4.43
CA ASP A 117 7.37 -19.50 -3.21
C ASP A 117 7.82 -18.68 -1.99
N ALA A 118 6.98 -18.60 -0.97
CA ALA A 118 7.28 -17.79 0.21
C ALA A 118 8.28 -18.48 1.17
N SER A 119 8.50 -19.79 1.04
CA SER A 119 9.43 -20.54 1.89
C SER A 119 10.89 -20.37 1.49
N ASP A 120 11.18 -20.39 0.18
CA ASP A 120 12.54 -20.41 -0.36
C ASP A 120 12.78 -19.36 -1.46
N GLY A 121 11.75 -18.64 -1.91
CA GLY A 121 11.86 -17.65 -2.98
C GLY A 121 11.92 -18.23 -4.39
N ARG A 122 11.69 -19.53 -4.55
CA ARG A 122 11.74 -20.21 -5.84
C ARG A 122 10.65 -19.68 -6.77
N LEU A 123 11.00 -19.47 -8.03
CA LEU A 123 10.05 -19.09 -9.07
C LEU A 123 9.10 -20.26 -9.38
N ARG A 124 7.79 -20.03 -9.20
CA ARG A 124 6.73 -20.99 -9.52
C ARG A 124 6.12 -20.74 -10.90
N ALA A 125 5.86 -19.47 -11.22
CA ALA A 125 5.27 -19.06 -12.50
C ALA A 125 5.73 -17.64 -12.89
N SER A 126 5.59 -17.30 -14.16
CA SER A 126 5.87 -15.97 -14.70
C SER A 126 4.76 -15.52 -15.65
N TYR A 127 4.26 -14.30 -15.45
CA TYR A 127 3.20 -13.68 -16.25
C TYR A 127 3.79 -12.48 -16.99
N LYS A 128 3.91 -12.59 -18.31
CA LYS A 128 4.55 -11.58 -19.15
C LYS A 128 3.52 -10.56 -19.64
N ILE A 129 3.84 -9.27 -19.50
CA ILE A 129 3.12 -8.18 -20.16
C ILE A 129 4.11 -7.55 -21.11
N VAL A 130 3.80 -7.57 -22.41
CA VAL A 130 4.74 -7.10 -23.44
C VAL A 130 4.11 -5.93 -24.21
N ASP A 131 4.91 -4.91 -24.48
CA ASP A 131 4.51 -3.77 -25.32
C ASP A 131 4.81 -4.00 -26.81
N HIS A 132 4.37 -3.08 -27.66
CA HIS A 132 4.65 -3.07 -29.10
C HIS A 132 6.14 -3.02 -29.49
N ARG A 133 7.05 -2.84 -28.53
CA ARG A 133 8.51 -2.82 -28.72
C ARG A 133 9.17 -4.05 -28.09
N GLU A 134 8.40 -5.07 -27.77
CA GLU A 134 8.86 -6.32 -27.14
C GLU A 134 9.49 -6.11 -25.76
N ARG A 135 9.16 -5.01 -25.07
CA ARG A 135 9.66 -4.73 -23.71
C ARG A 135 8.72 -5.30 -22.67
N GLN A 136 9.30 -5.82 -21.59
CA GLN A 136 8.56 -6.31 -20.44
C GLN A 136 8.02 -5.14 -19.63
N ILE A 137 6.70 -5.03 -19.54
CA ILE A 137 6.02 -4.00 -18.76
C ILE A 137 5.73 -4.54 -17.37
N ALA A 138 6.27 -3.85 -16.36
CA ALA A 138 5.99 -4.15 -14.97
C ALA A 138 4.74 -3.40 -14.51
N PRO A 139 3.68 -4.09 -14.05
CA PRO A 139 2.48 -3.42 -13.56
C PRO A 139 2.72 -2.66 -12.25
N HIS A 140 1.98 -1.58 -12.05
CA HIS A 140 2.04 -0.72 -10.86
C HIS A 140 1.03 -1.09 -9.78
N ALA A 141 0.09 -1.98 -10.11
CA ALA A 141 -0.91 -2.52 -9.20
C ALA A 141 -1.09 -4.02 -9.48
N LEU A 142 -1.05 -4.83 -8.43
CA LEU A 142 -1.35 -6.26 -8.47
C LEU A 142 -2.53 -6.57 -7.55
N SER A 143 -3.52 -7.31 -8.05
CA SER A 143 -4.65 -7.76 -7.24
C SER A 143 -5.15 -9.11 -7.73
N PHE A 144 -5.37 -10.04 -6.81
CA PHE A 144 -6.10 -11.27 -7.11
C PHE A 144 -7.60 -10.99 -7.05
N ASN A 145 -8.38 -11.64 -7.90
CA ASN A 145 -9.82 -11.63 -7.71
C ASN A 145 -10.20 -12.43 -6.45
N PRO A 146 -11.41 -12.26 -5.90
CA PRO A 146 -11.80 -12.90 -4.64
C PRO A 146 -11.76 -14.43 -4.67
N LEU A 147 -11.95 -15.03 -5.84
CA LEU A 147 -11.84 -16.49 -6.05
C LEU A 147 -10.40 -16.98 -6.19
N ALA A 148 -9.42 -16.08 -6.19
CA ALA A 148 -8.00 -16.38 -6.31
C ALA A 148 -7.63 -17.23 -7.53
N ASN A 149 -8.39 -17.13 -8.62
CA ASN A 149 -8.13 -17.85 -9.88
C ASN A 149 -7.65 -16.95 -11.01
N LYS A 150 -7.72 -15.62 -10.83
CA LYS A 150 -7.19 -14.63 -11.77
C LYS A 150 -6.32 -13.61 -11.07
N LEU A 151 -5.29 -13.16 -11.78
CA LEU A 151 -4.41 -12.07 -11.37
C LEU A 151 -4.64 -10.85 -12.28
N TYR A 152 -5.02 -9.73 -11.69
CA TYR A 152 -5.21 -8.44 -12.35
C TYR A 152 -3.97 -7.57 -12.14
N CYS A 153 -3.43 -7.08 -13.25
CA CYS A 153 -2.18 -6.34 -13.32
C CYS A 153 -2.43 -4.97 -13.96
N GLY A 154 -2.52 -3.91 -13.15
CA GLY A 154 -2.72 -2.55 -13.64
C GLY A 154 -1.42 -1.92 -14.14
N PHE A 155 -1.42 -1.38 -15.36
CA PHE A 155 -0.29 -0.64 -15.94
C PHE A 155 -0.78 0.60 -16.70
N GLU A 156 0.01 1.16 -17.60
CA GLU A 156 -0.37 2.37 -18.35
C GLU A 156 -1.56 2.12 -19.30
N ASP A 157 -2.68 2.81 -19.05
CA ASP A 157 -3.93 2.82 -19.85
C ASP A 157 -4.64 1.45 -20.00
N ALA A 158 -4.26 0.45 -19.20
CA ALA A 158 -4.82 -0.90 -19.28
C ALA A 158 -4.60 -1.73 -18.01
N ILE A 159 -5.38 -2.81 -17.91
CA ILE A 159 -5.27 -3.86 -16.91
C ILE A 159 -5.08 -5.20 -17.64
N GLU A 160 -3.98 -5.91 -17.39
CA GLU A 160 -3.78 -7.26 -17.91
C GLU A 160 -4.36 -8.28 -16.92
N VAL A 161 -5.14 -9.26 -17.40
CA VAL A 161 -5.76 -10.30 -16.59
C VAL A 161 -5.19 -11.65 -16.96
N PHE A 162 -4.58 -12.34 -16.00
CA PHE A 162 -4.03 -13.69 -16.18
C PHE A 162 -4.90 -14.72 -15.47
N ASP A 163 -5.24 -15.80 -16.16
CA ASP A 163 -5.81 -17.01 -15.54
C ASP A 163 -4.68 -17.81 -14.89
N LEU A 164 -4.85 -18.15 -13.61
CA LEU A 164 -3.83 -18.90 -12.85
C LEU A 164 -3.87 -20.41 -13.16
N HIS A 165 -4.98 -20.94 -13.66
CA HIS A 165 -5.12 -22.34 -14.07
C HIS A 165 -4.63 -22.60 -15.48
N ALA A 166 -4.68 -21.58 -16.35
CA ALA A 166 -4.20 -21.65 -17.73
C ALA A 166 -3.05 -20.65 -17.94
N PRO A 167 -1.82 -20.96 -17.47
CA PRO A 167 -0.69 -20.06 -17.63
C PRO A 167 -0.40 -19.82 -19.11
N GLY A 168 -0.38 -18.56 -19.52
CA GLY A 168 -0.30 -18.17 -20.92
C GLY A 168 -0.31 -16.66 -21.12
N GLU A 169 -0.84 -16.23 -22.26
CA GLU A 169 -1.05 -14.80 -22.52
C GLU A 169 -2.23 -14.28 -21.72
N GLY A 170 -2.09 -13.06 -21.22
CA GLY A 170 -3.15 -12.39 -20.49
C GLY A 170 -4.22 -11.84 -21.43
N THR A 171 -5.39 -11.57 -20.86
CA THR A 171 -6.43 -10.79 -21.50
C THR A 171 -6.22 -9.33 -21.12
N ARG A 172 -5.95 -8.48 -22.11
CA ARG A 172 -5.82 -7.04 -21.91
C ARG A 172 -7.19 -6.40 -21.83
N LEU A 173 -7.39 -5.59 -20.79
CA LEU A 173 -8.55 -4.73 -20.61
C LEU A 173 -8.13 -3.26 -20.75
N HIS A 174 -8.51 -2.61 -21.84
CA HIS A 174 -8.23 -1.20 -22.07
C HIS A 174 -9.07 -0.30 -21.16
N THR A 175 -8.44 0.54 -20.35
CA THR A 175 -9.16 1.47 -19.47
C THR A 175 -9.51 2.79 -20.17
N THR A 176 -9.01 2.98 -21.39
CA THR A 176 -9.33 4.11 -22.27
C THR A 176 -9.67 3.60 -23.67
N PRO A 177 -10.66 4.19 -24.37
CA PRO A 177 -11.01 3.73 -25.73
C PRO A 177 -9.87 3.89 -26.73
N THR A 178 -9.10 4.98 -26.61
CA THR A 178 -7.91 5.24 -27.42
C THR A 178 -6.90 6.06 -26.63
N LYS A 179 -5.61 5.95 -26.97
CA LYS A 179 -4.52 6.74 -26.34
C LYS A 179 -4.73 8.26 -26.43
N LYS A 180 -5.41 8.72 -27.48
CA LYS A 180 -5.74 10.14 -27.71
C LYS A 180 -7.02 10.57 -26.99
N SER A 181 -7.85 9.63 -26.56
CA SER A 181 -9.10 9.94 -25.86
C SER A 181 -8.81 10.65 -24.53
N LYS A 182 -9.77 11.49 -24.15
CA LYS A 182 -9.89 12.04 -22.79
C LYS A 182 -10.84 11.21 -21.93
N ASP A 183 -11.56 10.28 -22.54
CA ASP A 183 -12.52 9.40 -21.89
C ASP A 183 -11.84 8.16 -21.31
N GLY A 184 -12.48 7.57 -20.31
CA GLY A 184 -11.95 6.40 -19.59
C GLY A 184 -11.04 6.77 -18.42
N LEU A 185 -10.46 5.75 -17.80
CA LEU A 185 -9.50 5.89 -16.72
C LEU A 185 -8.09 5.92 -17.31
N LYS A 186 -7.60 7.12 -17.62
CA LYS A 186 -6.31 7.35 -18.27
C LYS A 186 -5.13 7.32 -17.31
N GLY A 187 -3.97 6.90 -17.78
CA GLY A 187 -2.68 6.94 -17.12
C GLY A 187 -2.29 5.61 -16.48
N ILE A 188 -1.30 5.66 -15.60
CA ILE A 188 -0.82 4.49 -14.88
C ILE A 188 -1.85 4.08 -13.84
N ILE A 189 -2.42 2.88 -13.97
CA ILE A 189 -3.28 2.28 -12.95
C ILE A 189 -2.43 1.97 -11.71
N SER A 190 -2.58 2.79 -10.66
CA SER A 190 -1.78 2.75 -9.44
C SER A 190 -2.26 1.75 -8.41
N THR A 191 -3.54 1.39 -8.48
CA THR A 191 -4.21 0.61 -7.44
C THR A 191 -5.40 -0.13 -8.02
N LEU A 192 -5.60 -1.35 -7.54
CA LEU A 192 -6.72 -2.22 -7.85
C LEU A 192 -7.21 -2.83 -6.53
N ALA A 193 -8.51 -2.81 -6.29
CA ALA A 193 -9.11 -3.48 -5.14
C ALA A 193 -10.40 -4.17 -5.57
N PHE A 194 -10.57 -5.43 -5.19
CA PHE A 194 -11.83 -6.14 -5.36
C PHE A 194 -12.73 -5.91 -4.14
N SER A 195 -14.03 -5.87 -4.40
CA SER A 195 -15.04 -5.95 -3.35
C SER A 195 -14.99 -7.33 -2.69
N SER A 196 -15.27 -7.40 -1.38
CA SER A 196 -15.42 -8.68 -0.67
C SER A 196 -16.69 -9.44 -1.08
N ASP A 197 -17.65 -8.77 -1.75
CA ASP A 197 -18.80 -9.43 -2.37
C ASP A 197 -18.41 -10.13 -3.67
N VAL A 198 -18.06 -11.41 -3.52
CA VAL A 198 -17.65 -12.32 -4.61
C VAL A 198 -18.71 -12.38 -5.73
N SER A 199 -20.00 -12.26 -5.40
CA SER A 199 -21.08 -12.41 -6.38
C SER A 199 -21.16 -11.24 -7.37
N SER A 200 -20.73 -10.06 -6.95
CA SER A 200 -20.74 -8.85 -7.77
C SER A 200 -19.65 -8.86 -8.85
N GLY A 201 -18.51 -9.51 -8.59
CA GLY A 201 -17.30 -9.36 -9.40
C GLY A 201 -16.81 -7.91 -9.51
N LEU A 202 -17.23 -7.03 -8.57
CA LEU A 202 -16.93 -5.61 -8.58
C LEU A 202 -15.48 -5.35 -8.14
N PHE A 203 -14.80 -4.48 -8.88
CA PHE A 203 -13.50 -3.97 -8.48
C PHE A 203 -13.34 -2.49 -8.83
N ALA A 204 -12.52 -1.81 -8.04
CA ALA A 204 -12.15 -0.42 -8.22
C ALA A 204 -10.73 -0.33 -8.78
N ALA A 205 -10.53 0.57 -9.74
CA ALA A 205 -9.22 0.94 -10.24
C ALA A 205 -8.99 2.44 -10.04
N GLY A 206 -7.79 2.80 -9.57
CA GLY A 206 -7.35 4.18 -9.42
C GLY A 206 -6.16 4.48 -10.33
N SER A 207 -6.06 5.71 -10.82
CA SER A 207 -4.97 6.16 -11.69
C SER A 207 -4.09 7.22 -11.04
N LEU A 208 -2.80 7.18 -11.36
CA LEU A 208 -1.84 8.24 -11.03
C LEU A 208 -2.04 9.51 -11.86
N ASN A 209 -2.74 9.43 -12.99
CA ASN A 209 -3.07 10.64 -13.73
C ASN A 209 -4.03 11.47 -12.87
N PRO A 210 -3.70 12.74 -12.56
CA PRO A 210 -4.62 13.62 -11.84
C PRO A 210 -5.94 13.72 -12.61
N SER A 211 -7.05 13.70 -11.87
CA SER A 211 -8.39 13.81 -12.46
C SER A 211 -8.54 15.13 -13.25
N PRO A 212 -8.99 15.11 -14.51
CA PRO A 212 -9.28 16.33 -15.25
C PRO A 212 -10.57 16.99 -14.71
N PRO A 213 -10.85 18.26 -15.04
CA PRO A 213 -12.06 18.99 -14.60
C PRO A 213 -13.38 18.21 -14.66
N THR A 214 -13.51 17.35 -15.67
CA THR A 214 -14.74 16.70 -16.11
C THR A 214 -14.85 15.22 -15.78
N SER A 215 -13.81 14.58 -15.22
CA SER A 215 -13.84 13.14 -14.91
C SER A 215 -13.04 12.83 -13.65
N SER A 216 -13.27 11.66 -13.06
CA SER A 216 -12.49 11.19 -11.91
C SER A 216 -11.38 10.24 -12.34
N ASN A 217 -10.36 10.10 -11.50
CA ASN A 217 -9.29 9.14 -11.65
C ASN A 217 -9.49 7.88 -10.80
N ILE A 218 -10.74 7.60 -10.42
CA ILE A 218 -11.20 6.34 -9.84
C ILE A 218 -12.41 5.86 -10.64
N ALA A 219 -12.37 4.60 -11.08
CA ALA A 219 -13.46 3.96 -11.79
C ALA A 219 -13.76 2.58 -11.24
N LEU A 220 -15.03 2.18 -11.33
CA LEU A 220 -15.52 0.86 -10.96
C LEU A 220 -15.76 0.02 -12.21
N PHE A 221 -15.42 -1.26 -12.11
CA PHE A 221 -15.53 -2.26 -13.17
C PHE A 221 -16.12 -3.53 -12.58
N THR A 222 -16.66 -4.41 -13.43
CA THR A 222 -16.98 -5.79 -13.04
C THR A 222 -16.24 -6.77 -13.92
N GLU A 223 -15.98 -7.97 -13.40
CA GLU A 223 -15.42 -9.06 -14.19
C GLU A 223 -16.26 -9.38 -15.44
N SER A 224 -17.58 -9.19 -15.38
CA SER A 224 -18.50 -9.45 -16.49
C SER A 224 -18.52 -8.35 -17.56
N ALA A 225 -18.34 -7.08 -17.16
CA ALA A 225 -18.31 -5.94 -18.09
C ALA A 225 -16.94 -5.77 -18.78
N GLY A 226 -15.88 -6.34 -18.20
CA GLY A 226 -14.53 -6.32 -18.78
C GLY A 226 -13.95 -4.91 -18.83
N GLU A 227 -13.73 -4.39 -20.04
CA GLU A 227 -13.05 -3.11 -20.30
C GLU A 227 -13.91 -1.87 -19.98
N THR A 228 -15.22 -2.04 -19.90
CA THR A 228 -16.14 -0.89 -19.78
C THR A 228 -16.28 -0.48 -18.31
N PRO A 229 -15.91 0.76 -17.93
CA PRO A 229 -16.17 1.24 -16.57
C PRO A 229 -17.67 1.39 -16.35
N ILE A 230 -18.16 0.87 -15.24
CA ILE A 230 -19.55 0.97 -14.82
C ILE A 230 -19.86 2.40 -14.37
N MET A 231 -18.92 3.00 -13.65
CA MET A 231 -19.06 4.33 -13.09
C MET A 231 -17.71 4.91 -12.65
N PHE A 232 -17.65 6.23 -12.56
CA PHE A 232 -16.53 6.97 -12.00
C PHE A 232 -16.91 7.48 -10.61
N VAL A 233 -16.01 7.32 -9.64
CA VAL A 233 -16.22 7.73 -8.25
C VAL A 233 -15.39 8.99 -8.00
N GLY A 234 -15.98 10.06 -7.52
CA GLY A 234 -15.30 11.35 -7.40
C GLY A 234 -15.92 12.25 -6.34
N ASP A 235 -15.40 13.46 -6.24
CA ASP A 235 -15.94 14.49 -5.36
C ASP A 235 -16.31 15.69 -6.24
N GLN A 236 -17.59 16.05 -6.24
CA GLN A 236 -18.14 17.16 -6.99
C GLN A 236 -18.01 18.42 -6.15
N GLN A 237 -17.22 19.37 -6.65
CA GLN A 237 -17.05 20.68 -6.04
C GLN A 237 -17.35 21.75 -7.08
N GLU A 238 -18.53 22.37 -6.95
CA GLU A 238 -19.03 23.38 -7.89
C GLU A 238 -19.04 22.81 -9.33
N ASP A 239 -18.26 23.40 -10.24
CA ASP A 239 -18.13 23.02 -11.65
C ASP A 239 -17.03 21.97 -11.92
N ARG A 240 -16.56 21.28 -10.87
CA ARG A 240 -15.45 20.32 -10.97
C ARG A 240 -15.84 18.97 -10.42
N PHE A 241 -15.48 17.93 -11.15
CA PHE A 241 -15.66 16.54 -10.71
C PHE A 241 -14.32 15.84 -10.50
N GLY A 242 -14.19 15.10 -9.41
CA GLY A 242 -13.00 14.30 -9.07
C GLY A 242 -11.98 15.04 -8.20
N ILE A 243 -11.09 14.27 -7.58
CA ILE A 243 -10.09 14.77 -6.65
C ILE A 243 -8.81 15.10 -7.41
N ARG A 244 -8.37 16.36 -7.38
CA ARG A 244 -7.26 16.90 -8.20
C ARG A 244 -5.87 16.48 -7.71
N SER A 245 -5.72 15.19 -7.43
CA SER A 245 -4.47 14.55 -7.08
C SER A 245 -4.42 13.13 -7.63
N SER A 246 -3.24 12.54 -7.69
CA SER A 246 -3.00 11.17 -8.14
C SER A 246 -3.53 10.17 -7.12
N CYS A 247 -4.44 9.27 -7.52
CA CYS A 247 -4.95 8.22 -6.64
C CYS A 247 -3.81 7.24 -6.30
N THR A 248 -3.54 7.01 -5.02
CA THR A 248 -2.43 6.14 -4.56
C THR A 248 -2.89 4.79 -4.05
N GLN A 249 -4.10 4.72 -3.51
CA GLN A 249 -4.70 3.50 -2.98
C GLN A 249 -6.21 3.62 -3.02
N VAL A 250 -6.88 2.55 -3.42
CA VAL A 250 -8.30 2.31 -3.19
C VAL A 250 -8.45 1.04 -2.37
N MET A 251 -9.46 0.98 -1.50
CA MET A 251 -9.75 -0.18 -0.67
C MET A 251 -11.24 -0.21 -0.34
N PHE A 252 -11.88 -1.36 -0.52
CA PHE A 252 -13.24 -1.58 -0.03
C PHE A 252 -13.22 -1.86 1.47
N ASN A 253 -14.27 -1.48 2.18
CA ASN A 253 -14.44 -1.93 3.55
C ASN A 253 -14.65 -3.46 3.56
N PRO A 254 -13.85 -4.24 4.32
CA PRO A 254 -13.96 -5.70 4.31
C PRO A 254 -15.35 -6.23 4.69
N SER A 255 -15.99 -5.62 5.70
CA SER A 255 -17.32 -6.02 6.21
C SER A 255 -18.49 -5.31 5.53
N ARG A 256 -18.25 -4.13 4.94
CA ARG A 256 -19.27 -3.29 4.28
C ARG A 256 -18.85 -3.03 2.83
N PRO A 257 -18.91 -4.02 1.92
CA PRO A 257 -18.38 -3.92 0.56
C PRO A 257 -18.96 -2.79 -0.30
N TYR A 258 -20.05 -2.15 0.14
CA TYR A 258 -20.60 -0.96 -0.50
C TYR A 258 -19.86 0.34 -0.14
N LEU A 259 -18.93 0.34 0.83
CA LEU A 259 -18.10 1.49 1.17
C LEU A 259 -16.73 1.37 0.49
N LEU A 260 -16.37 2.39 -0.29
CA LEU A 260 -15.08 2.50 -0.97
C LEU A 260 -14.26 3.63 -0.36
N TYR A 261 -13.00 3.36 -0.05
CA TYR A 261 -12.05 4.33 0.49
C TYR A 261 -10.95 4.60 -0.53
N ALA A 262 -10.49 5.85 -0.61
CA ALA A 262 -9.33 6.20 -1.43
C ALA A 262 -8.42 7.25 -0.79
N SER A 263 -7.11 7.08 -1.02
CA SER A 263 -6.09 8.05 -0.67
C SER A 263 -5.39 8.58 -1.93
N PHE A 264 -4.84 9.78 -1.81
CA PHE A 264 -4.22 10.50 -2.91
C PHE A 264 -2.84 11.01 -2.53
N ARG A 265 -1.97 11.15 -3.53
CA ARG A 265 -0.61 11.67 -3.35
C ARG A 265 -0.65 13.10 -2.83
N ARG A 266 0.28 13.49 -1.94
CA ARG A 266 0.35 14.86 -1.39
C ARG A 266 -0.98 15.34 -0.77
N HIS A 267 -1.83 14.41 -0.35
CA HIS A 267 -3.15 14.70 0.20
C HIS A 267 -3.25 14.11 1.62
N ASP A 268 -3.78 14.89 2.56
CA ASP A 268 -3.93 14.46 3.96
C ASP A 268 -5.27 13.81 4.28
N ILE A 269 -6.23 13.98 3.38
CA ILE A 269 -7.58 13.44 3.52
C ILE A 269 -7.69 12.11 2.79
N ILE A 270 -8.27 11.12 3.48
CA ILE A 270 -8.80 9.89 2.89
C ILE A 270 -10.31 10.09 2.69
N TYR A 271 -10.81 9.71 1.52
CA TYR A 271 -12.21 9.87 1.15
C TYR A 271 -12.93 8.53 1.23
N CYS A 272 -14.20 8.56 1.60
CA CYS A 272 -15.11 7.41 1.62
C CYS A 272 -16.38 7.73 0.82
N TRP A 273 -16.83 6.74 0.04
CA TRP A 273 -18.08 6.80 -0.73
C TRP A 273 -18.97 5.61 -0.42
N ASP A 274 -20.27 5.82 -0.34
CA ASP A 274 -21.28 4.76 -0.35
C ASP A 274 -21.72 4.51 -1.80
N LEU A 275 -21.37 3.34 -2.34
CA LEU A 275 -21.62 2.97 -3.73
C LEU A 275 -23.10 2.71 -4.05
N ARG A 276 -23.97 2.65 -3.04
CA ARG A 276 -25.42 2.54 -3.22
C ARG A 276 -26.08 3.91 -3.44
N GLY A 277 -25.38 4.97 -3.05
CA GLY A 277 -25.86 6.35 -3.11
C GLY A 277 -25.22 7.14 -4.25
N ASP A 278 -25.15 8.45 -4.05
CA ASP A 278 -24.48 9.35 -4.97
C ASP A 278 -22.95 9.27 -4.80
N VAL A 279 -22.29 8.62 -5.75
CA VAL A 279 -20.83 8.48 -5.77
C VAL A 279 -20.10 9.74 -6.25
N SER A 280 -20.84 10.80 -6.57
CA SER A 280 -20.25 12.08 -6.92
C SER A 280 -19.86 12.93 -5.72
N THR A 281 -20.31 12.56 -4.52
CA THR A 281 -19.96 13.26 -3.28
C THR A 281 -19.45 12.25 -2.27
N ALA A 282 -18.32 12.55 -1.62
CA ALA A 282 -17.82 11.69 -0.54
C ALA A 282 -18.75 11.75 0.68
N VAL A 283 -19.14 10.59 1.21
CA VAL A 283 -20.00 10.50 2.40
C VAL A 283 -19.24 10.82 3.69
N GLN A 284 -17.94 10.56 3.70
CA GLN A 284 -17.08 10.84 4.84
C GLN A 284 -15.64 11.13 4.38
N THR A 285 -14.96 11.99 5.11
CA THR A 285 -13.55 12.31 4.93
C THR A 285 -12.80 12.10 6.24
N PHE A 286 -11.58 11.59 6.18
CA PHE A 286 -10.73 11.32 7.33
C PHE A 286 -9.47 12.15 7.20
N ASP A 287 -9.31 13.14 8.09
CA ASP A 287 -8.20 14.09 8.04
C ASP A 287 -7.13 13.68 9.06
N ARG A 288 -5.91 13.44 8.58
CA ARG A 288 -4.75 13.14 9.42
C ARG A 288 -4.28 14.34 10.25
N ASN A 289 -4.72 15.55 9.91
CA ASN A 289 -4.37 16.82 10.53
C ASN A 289 -2.87 17.16 10.49
N THR A 290 -2.10 16.51 9.60
CA THR A 290 -0.63 16.65 9.52
C THR A 290 -0.21 18.09 9.20
N ARG A 291 -0.86 18.72 8.21
CA ARG A 291 -0.59 20.13 7.83
C ARG A 291 -0.89 21.14 8.92
N ALA A 292 -1.96 20.94 9.71
CA ALA A 292 -2.28 21.88 10.77
C ALA A 292 -1.19 21.89 11.85
N CYS A 293 -0.59 20.73 12.12
CA CYS A 293 0.51 20.60 13.08
C CYS A 293 1.85 21.09 12.53
N ARG A 294 2.07 21.03 11.21
CA ARG A 294 3.35 21.36 10.55
C ARG A 294 3.13 21.97 9.16
N PRO A 295 2.72 23.25 9.07
CA PRO A 295 2.35 23.91 7.81
C PRO A 295 3.54 24.12 6.86
N ASP A 296 4.74 24.11 7.39
CA ASP A 296 6.04 24.29 6.74
C ASP A 296 6.62 23.01 6.12
N LEU A 297 5.94 21.86 6.27
CA LEU A 297 6.37 20.60 5.66
C LEU A 297 6.16 20.61 4.13
N THR A 298 7.24 20.32 3.42
CA THR A 298 7.20 20.05 1.99
C THR A 298 6.51 18.72 1.71
N GLU A 299 5.51 18.71 0.83
CA GLU A 299 4.72 17.52 0.54
C GLU A 299 5.55 16.38 -0.08
N THR A 300 5.48 15.19 0.53
CA THR A 300 6.14 14.00 0.00
C THR A 300 5.48 13.46 -1.27
N ASN A 301 6.33 12.89 -2.10
CA ASN A 301 5.96 12.12 -3.29
C ASN A 301 5.78 10.62 -3.00
N GLN A 302 6.10 10.19 -1.79
CA GLN A 302 5.96 8.81 -1.33
C GLN A 302 4.48 8.39 -1.27
N LYS A 303 4.19 7.14 -1.63
CA LYS A 303 2.88 6.55 -1.39
C LYS A 303 2.77 6.26 0.11
N ILE A 304 1.79 6.85 0.78
CA ILE A 304 1.43 6.53 2.16
C ILE A 304 0.19 5.64 2.11
N ARG A 305 0.31 4.41 2.58
CA ARG A 305 -0.77 3.41 2.54
C ARG A 305 -1.51 3.37 3.87
N PHE A 306 -2.83 3.40 3.80
CA PHE A 306 -3.70 3.11 4.93
C PHE A 306 -4.11 1.64 4.91
N ASP A 307 -4.64 1.16 6.02
CA ASP A 307 -5.27 -0.16 6.09
C ASP A 307 -6.57 -0.09 6.89
N ILE A 308 -7.46 -1.05 6.63
CA ILE A 308 -8.73 -1.21 7.34
C ILE A 308 -8.73 -2.59 7.99
N ASP A 309 -9.09 -2.66 9.26
CA ASP A 309 -9.15 -3.93 9.98
C ASP A 309 -10.14 -4.91 9.34
N LEU A 310 -9.97 -6.21 9.58
CA LEU A 310 -10.84 -7.24 9.00
C LEU A 310 -12.32 -7.04 9.39
N GLY A 311 -12.59 -6.47 10.56
CA GLY A 311 -13.94 -6.11 11.01
C GLY A 311 -14.54 -4.90 10.30
N GLY A 312 -13.76 -4.12 9.56
CA GLY A 312 -14.24 -2.95 8.81
C GLY A 312 -14.65 -1.77 9.70
N ARG A 313 -14.16 -1.74 10.93
CA ARG A 313 -14.47 -0.73 11.96
C ARG A 313 -13.38 0.31 12.10
N TYR A 314 -12.12 -0.05 11.95
CA TYR A 314 -10.99 0.83 12.19
C TYR A 314 -10.17 1.03 10.94
N LEU A 315 -9.80 2.29 10.70
CA LEU A 315 -8.84 2.67 9.67
C LEU A 315 -7.60 3.22 10.35
N ALA A 316 -6.41 2.74 9.94
CA ALA A 316 -5.13 3.28 10.38
C ALA A 316 -4.34 3.81 9.19
N VAL A 317 -3.59 4.89 9.41
CA VAL A 317 -2.73 5.48 8.39
C VAL A 317 -1.54 6.20 9.01
N GLY A 318 -0.38 6.12 8.36
CA GLY A 318 0.81 6.89 8.72
C GLY A 318 0.81 8.33 8.20
N ASP A 319 1.81 9.11 8.63
CA ASP A 319 2.10 10.43 8.06
C ASP A 319 3.60 10.68 7.82
N GLN A 320 3.93 11.87 7.30
CA GLN A 320 5.31 12.31 7.02
C GLN A 320 6.10 12.72 8.26
N CYS A 321 5.42 12.85 9.40
CA CYS A 321 5.97 13.28 10.69
C CYS A 321 6.30 12.10 11.60
N GLY A 322 6.07 10.85 11.14
CA GLY A 322 6.31 9.68 11.95
C GLY A 322 5.13 9.26 12.82
N ASN A 323 3.95 9.87 12.66
CA ASN A 323 2.77 9.50 13.44
C ASN A 323 1.92 8.44 12.73
N VAL A 324 1.21 7.67 13.54
CA VAL A 324 0.11 6.81 13.09
C VAL A 324 -1.19 7.37 13.65
N SER A 325 -2.17 7.57 12.78
CA SER A 325 -3.52 8.04 13.08
C SER A 325 -4.52 6.91 12.86
N MET A 326 -5.41 6.69 13.83
CA MET A 326 -6.47 5.68 13.80
C MET A 326 -7.84 6.36 13.86
N PHE A 327 -8.81 5.85 13.11
CA PHE A 327 -10.17 6.40 12.97
C PHE A 327 -11.23 5.32 13.20
N ASP A 328 -12.37 5.68 13.81
CA ASP A 328 -13.56 4.83 13.81
C ASP A 328 -14.35 5.04 12.51
N LEU A 329 -14.74 3.95 11.87
CA LEU A 329 -15.58 3.90 10.68
C LEU A 329 -17.06 3.65 11.02
N THR A 330 -17.41 3.52 12.31
CA THR A 330 -18.79 3.24 12.78
C THR A 330 -19.48 4.46 13.39
N SER A 331 -18.74 5.50 13.79
CA SER A 331 -19.28 6.69 14.48
C SER A 331 -20.19 7.57 13.62
N THR A 332 -20.53 7.15 12.41
CA THR A 332 -21.26 7.92 11.40
C THR A 332 -22.78 7.69 11.40
N GLY A 333 -23.36 7.15 12.48
CA GLY A 333 -24.79 6.88 12.60
C GLY A 333 -25.70 8.06 12.96
N ASP A 334 -25.19 9.14 13.60
CA ASP A 334 -26.09 10.11 14.26
C ASP A 334 -26.11 11.53 13.68
N ASN A 335 -25.24 11.87 12.72
CA ASN A 335 -25.27 13.18 12.06
C ASN A 335 -25.80 13.08 10.63
N THR A 336 -27.09 12.74 10.50
CA THR A 336 -27.91 13.02 9.31
C THR A 336 -28.20 14.53 9.18
N VAL A 337 -27.18 15.37 9.36
CA VAL A 337 -27.28 16.77 8.96
C VAL A 337 -26.81 16.81 7.52
N LEU A 338 -27.71 17.28 6.65
CA LEU A 338 -27.47 17.66 5.26
C LEU A 338 -26.44 18.81 5.18
N SER A 339 -25.22 18.62 5.69
CA SER A 339 -24.12 19.53 5.45
C SER A 339 -23.56 19.22 4.07
N TYR A 340 -23.51 20.23 3.21
CA TYR A 340 -22.98 20.17 1.84
C TYR A 340 -21.49 19.77 1.77
N ARG A 341 -20.83 19.60 2.93
CA ARG A 341 -19.49 19.00 3.07
C ARG A 341 -19.44 18.20 4.37
N PRO A 342 -18.86 16.98 4.39
CA PRO A 342 -18.50 16.32 5.63
C PRO A 342 -17.40 17.14 6.31
N GLU A 343 -17.61 17.58 7.55
CA GLU A 343 -16.48 17.99 8.38
C GLU A 343 -15.53 16.79 8.52
N GLY A 344 -14.24 17.02 8.31
CA GLY A 344 -13.24 15.96 8.34
C GLY A 344 -13.25 15.22 9.68
N THR A 345 -13.46 13.91 9.63
CA THR A 345 -13.38 13.04 10.81
C THR A 345 -11.96 13.10 11.33
N LYS A 346 -11.81 13.47 12.61
CA LYS A 346 -10.52 13.51 13.30
C LYS A 346 -10.13 12.13 13.81
N PRO A 347 -8.82 11.85 13.97
CA PRO A 347 -8.37 10.58 14.51
C PRO A 347 -8.85 10.40 15.96
N MET A 348 -9.28 9.18 16.29
CA MET A 348 -9.60 8.79 17.68
C MET A 348 -8.35 8.57 18.52
N LEU A 349 -7.25 8.20 17.86
CA LEU A 349 -5.95 8.00 18.47
C LEU A 349 -4.88 8.41 17.46
N GLN A 350 -3.91 9.16 17.96
CA GLN A 350 -2.72 9.53 17.21
C GLN A 350 -1.52 9.39 18.14
N TYR A 351 -0.51 8.67 17.70
CA TYR A 351 0.72 8.48 18.46
C TYR A 351 1.93 8.56 17.54
N HIS A 352 3.06 8.98 18.11
CA HIS A 352 4.33 9.02 17.42
C HIS A 352 4.92 7.62 17.33
N ALA A 353 5.02 7.09 16.11
CA ALA A 353 5.41 5.71 15.84
C ALA A 353 6.88 5.58 15.43
N HIS A 354 7.41 6.58 14.71
CA HIS A 354 8.66 6.50 13.96
C HIS A 354 9.36 7.86 13.82
N ASP A 355 10.67 7.88 13.58
CA ASP A 355 11.44 9.13 13.43
C ASP A 355 11.57 9.60 11.95
N ASP A 356 10.81 8.99 11.04
CA ASP A 356 10.72 9.32 9.61
C ASP A 356 9.31 9.02 9.07
N THR A 357 9.04 9.27 7.79
CA THR A 357 7.75 9.04 7.15
C THR A 357 7.27 7.60 7.32
N VAL A 358 6.06 7.43 7.87
CA VAL A 358 5.39 6.14 7.98
C VAL A 358 4.74 5.81 6.63
N GLY A 359 5.40 4.97 5.84
CA GLY A 359 4.99 4.67 4.46
C GLY A 359 3.78 3.73 4.37
N SER A 360 3.62 2.83 5.32
CA SER A 360 2.51 1.87 5.37
C SER A 360 2.22 1.44 6.79
N VAL A 361 0.96 1.15 7.04
CA VAL A 361 0.50 0.37 8.19
C VAL A 361 -0.27 -0.86 7.69
N ALA A 362 -0.36 -1.92 8.49
CA ALA A 362 -1.14 -3.11 8.16
C ALA A 362 -1.69 -3.77 9.43
N PHE A 363 -3.02 -3.91 9.52
CA PHE A 363 -3.68 -4.63 10.62
C PHE A 363 -3.41 -6.13 10.51
N HIS A 364 -3.19 -6.78 11.64
CA HIS A 364 -3.07 -8.22 11.67
C HIS A 364 -4.42 -8.88 11.35
N PRO A 365 -4.48 -9.96 10.55
CA PRO A 365 -5.74 -10.54 10.07
C PRO A 365 -6.69 -11.02 11.18
N SER A 366 -6.17 -11.41 12.34
CA SER A 366 -6.94 -12.08 13.40
C SER A 366 -6.63 -11.61 14.83
N ARG A 367 -5.80 -10.58 15.00
CA ARG A 367 -5.38 -10.08 16.33
C ARG A 367 -5.38 -8.56 16.34
N ALA A 368 -5.50 -7.96 17.52
CA ALA A 368 -5.45 -6.51 17.70
C ALA A 368 -4.00 -5.98 17.62
N LEU A 369 -3.33 -6.28 16.52
CA LEU A 369 -1.95 -5.87 16.25
C LEU A 369 -1.89 -5.01 14.99
N LEU A 370 -0.97 -4.05 14.97
CA LEU A 370 -0.71 -3.21 13.80
C LEU A 370 0.78 -3.29 13.44
N LEU A 371 1.07 -3.52 12.17
CA LEU A 371 2.42 -3.41 11.63
C LEU A 371 2.61 -2.00 11.06
N SER A 372 3.78 -1.39 11.25
CA SER A 372 4.13 -0.13 10.58
C SER A 372 5.57 -0.12 10.09
N VAL A 373 5.79 0.56 8.96
CA VAL A 373 7.11 0.74 8.35
C VAL A 373 7.43 2.22 8.23
N SER A 374 8.71 2.52 8.40
CA SER A 374 9.23 3.88 8.25
C SER A 374 10.42 3.95 7.31
N GLY A 375 10.51 5.10 6.62
CA GLY A 375 11.69 5.50 5.87
C GLY A 375 11.37 6.36 4.65
N SER A 376 12.18 7.40 4.46
CA SER A 376 12.15 8.25 3.27
C SER A 376 13.57 8.67 2.84
N ARG A 377 13.70 9.23 1.63
CA ARG A 377 15.00 9.70 1.12
C ARG A 377 15.26 11.11 1.62
N HIS A 378 16.29 11.28 2.44
CA HIS A 378 16.84 12.58 2.82
C HIS A 378 18.17 12.80 2.13
N PHE A 379 18.42 14.04 1.69
CA PHE A 379 19.69 14.47 1.11
C PHE A 379 20.28 15.51 2.05
N ASP A 380 21.19 15.10 2.93
CA ASP A 380 21.87 16.02 3.85
C ASP A 380 22.85 16.90 3.06
N THR A 381 22.48 18.15 2.81
CA THR A 381 23.35 19.15 2.17
C THR A 381 24.51 19.61 3.06
N LEU A 382 24.42 19.39 4.38
CA LEU A 382 25.40 19.83 5.37
C LEU A 382 26.64 18.94 5.46
N ARG A 383 26.59 17.69 4.97
CA ARG A 383 27.79 16.82 4.92
C ARG A 383 28.78 17.19 3.80
N MET A 384 28.49 18.26 3.06
CA MET A 384 29.31 18.74 1.95
C MET A 384 30.42 19.71 2.39
N SER A 385 30.43 20.21 3.63
CA SER A 385 31.46 21.14 4.12
C SER A 385 32.65 20.48 4.82
N ASP A 386 32.52 19.23 5.25
CA ASP A 386 33.48 18.61 6.19
C ASP A 386 34.37 17.55 5.53
N SER A 387 34.47 17.57 4.20
CA SER A 387 35.37 16.67 3.44
C SER A 387 36.34 17.44 2.55
N ASP A 388 36.76 18.64 2.98
CA ASP A 388 37.98 19.31 2.51
C ASP A 388 38.90 19.51 3.72
N SER A 389 39.63 18.46 4.11
CA SER A 389 40.78 18.61 5.00
C SER A 389 41.84 17.55 4.70
N ASP A 390 42.93 18.06 4.10
CA ASP A 390 44.33 17.64 4.20
C ASP A 390 44.79 16.42 3.40
N ASP A 391 45.07 16.65 2.11
CA ASP A 391 46.23 16.02 1.44
C ASP A 391 47.16 17.17 0.98
N TYR A 392 48.23 17.40 1.74
CA TYR A 392 49.37 18.20 1.31
C TYR A 392 50.24 17.31 0.42
N ASP A 393 50.10 17.41 -0.91
CA ASP A 393 51.15 16.97 -1.81
C ASP A 393 51.77 18.18 -2.51
N THR A 394 53.08 18.28 -2.31
CA THR A 394 53.92 19.39 -2.78
C THR A 394 54.12 19.24 -4.29
N GLU A 395 54.17 20.39 -4.97
CA GLU A 395 54.25 20.58 -6.41
C GLU A 395 55.30 19.71 -7.11
N ASP A 396 54.93 19.04 -8.21
CA ASP A 396 55.74 19.05 -9.44
C ASP A 396 54.89 18.75 -10.70
N GLU A 397 54.89 19.77 -11.58
CA GLU A 397 54.65 19.84 -13.03
C GLU A 397 53.48 19.14 -13.76
N ALA A 398 52.60 20.03 -14.25
CA ALA A 398 52.08 20.11 -15.64
C ALA A 398 51.02 19.11 -16.17
N HIS A 399 49.87 19.72 -16.55
CA HIS A 399 48.90 19.30 -17.57
C HIS A 399 47.86 18.19 -17.27
N THR A 400 46.66 18.63 -16.87
CA THR A 400 45.35 18.48 -17.57
C THR A 400 44.21 18.53 -16.55
N GLY A 401 43.47 19.64 -16.51
CA GLY A 401 42.40 19.86 -15.55
C GLY A 401 41.16 19.01 -15.84
N VAL A 402 41.08 17.82 -15.25
CA VAL A 402 39.82 17.08 -15.09
C VAL A 402 39.15 17.62 -13.82
N LYS A 403 38.04 18.35 -13.97
CA LYS A 403 37.18 18.73 -12.84
C LYS A 403 36.71 17.45 -12.14
N ARG A 404 37.24 17.15 -10.95
CA ARG A 404 36.65 16.13 -10.06
C ARG A 404 35.24 16.62 -9.68
N TRP A 405 34.21 15.94 -10.18
CA TRP A 405 32.85 16.15 -9.71
C TRP A 405 32.78 15.82 -8.22
N ALA A 406 32.26 16.75 -7.41
CA ALA A 406 31.96 16.52 -6.00
C ALA A 406 31.14 15.23 -5.86
N SER A 407 31.48 14.37 -4.89
CA SER A 407 30.76 13.11 -4.70
C SER A 407 29.29 13.42 -4.40
N GLU A 408 28.38 12.92 -5.21
CA GLU A 408 26.94 13.15 -5.03
C GLU A 408 26.51 12.72 -3.61
N ALA A 409 25.78 13.60 -2.92
CA ALA A 409 25.23 13.33 -1.60
C ALA A 409 24.36 12.07 -1.66
N LYS A 410 24.79 11.02 -0.95
CA LYS A 410 24.07 9.74 -0.92
C LYS A 410 22.82 9.88 -0.05
N PRO A 411 21.65 9.41 -0.52
CA PRO A 411 20.44 9.48 0.28
C PRO A 411 20.56 8.64 1.55
N CYS A 412 20.06 9.17 2.67
CA CYS A 412 19.91 8.45 3.94
C CYS A 412 18.45 8.46 4.40
N ALA A 413 18.06 7.49 5.22
CA ALA A 413 16.79 7.50 5.94
C ALA A 413 17.02 7.95 7.38
N ARG A 414 16.09 8.71 7.98
CA ARG A 414 16.18 9.11 9.40
C ARG A 414 15.77 7.98 10.33
N ASP A 415 14.84 7.16 9.87
CA ASP A 415 14.38 5.92 10.49
C ASP A 415 14.20 4.87 9.38
N ASN A 416 14.52 3.62 9.72
CA ASN A 416 14.29 2.45 8.90
C ASN A 416 13.91 1.27 9.80
N SER A 417 12.86 1.46 10.60
CA SER A 417 12.33 0.40 11.47
C SER A 417 11.03 -0.17 10.91
N LEU A 418 10.87 -1.48 11.07
CA LEU A 418 9.58 -2.16 11.07
C LEU A 418 9.15 -2.37 12.51
N LYS A 419 7.97 -1.88 12.90
CA LYS A 419 7.45 -2.01 14.26
C LYS A 419 6.13 -2.77 14.28
N LEU A 420 5.97 -3.61 15.29
CA LEU A 420 4.71 -4.28 15.64
C LEU A 420 4.12 -3.59 16.87
N TRP A 421 2.86 -3.18 16.77
CA TRP A 421 2.12 -2.49 17.83
C TRP A 421 1.04 -3.39 18.39
N ASP A 422 0.99 -3.50 19.72
CA ASP A 422 0.04 -4.33 20.45
C ASP A 422 -1.07 -3.46 21.08
N PHE A 423 -2.31 -3.75 20.69
CA PHE A 423 -3.53 -3.13 21.19
C PHE A 423 -4.41 -4.11 21.99
N GLU A 424 -3.95 -5.32 22.26
CA GLU A 424 -4.70 -6.29 23.06
C GLU A 424 -4.89 -5.74 24.49
N ARG A 425 -6.09 -5.93 25.07
CA ARG A 425 -6.36 -5.47 26.44
C ARG A 425 -5.48 -6.24 27.40
N LYS A 426 -4.61 -5.53 28.13
CA LYS A 426 -3.98 -6.09 29.32
C LYS A 426 -5.02 -6.15 30.42
N GLY A 427 -5.44 -7.38 30.74
CA GLY A 427 -6.32 -7.67 31.88
C GLY A 427 -5.70 -7.31 33.22
#